data_AF-A0A940LAS1-F1
#
_entry.id   AF-A0A940LAS1-F1
#
_cell.length_a   1.000
_cell.length_b   1.000
_cell.length_c   1.000
_cell.angle_alpha   90.00
_cell.angle_beta   90.00
_cell.angle_gamma   90.00
#
_symmetry.space_group_name_H-M   'P 1'
#
loop_
_entity.id
_entity.type
_entity.pdbx_description
1 polymer ?
#
loop_
_entity_poly.entity_id
_entity_poly.type
_entity_poly.pdbx_seq_one_letter_code
_entity_poly.pdbx_strand_id
1 'polypeptide(L)'
;MSSAGQIENQNNERQEELSRGFDGMNDQQQEVSNGANGRRSNRGFAAMSPERQKQIASEGGRAAHKLGVAHEWNSDEARKAGKKGGQIVSQNREHMSEIGRRGGMSSGGRRNRQQNNNTESSE
;
A
#
# COMPACT_ATOMS: atom_id res chain seq x y z
N MET A 1 -38.68 -40.71 -16.67
CA MET A 1 -37.30 -41.23 -16.80
C MET A 1 -36.78 -40.83 -18.17
N SER A 2 -35.51 -40.46 -18.25
CA SER A 2 -34.80 -39.96 -19.44
C SER A 2 -35.02 -38.49 -19.78
N SER A 3 -34.02 -37.66 -19.51
CA SER A 3 -33.23 -37.05 -20.59
C SER A 3 -32.10 -36.22 -19.99
N ALA A 4 -30.89 -36.75 -20.10
CA ALA A 4 -29.66 -35.99 -20.03
C ALA A 4 -29.36 -35.46 -21.44
N GLY A 5 -29.31 -34.14 -21.61
CA GLY A 5 -28.64 -33.45 -22.71
C GLY A 5 -27.76 -32.38 -22.06
N GLN A 6 -26.43 -32.55 -22.05
CA GLN A 6 -25.47 -32.10 -23.08
C GLN A 6 -25.41 -30.58 -23.24
N ILE A 7 -24.19 -30.08 -23.53
CA ILE A 7 -23.76 -28.70 -23.85
C ILE A 7 -23.17 -27.96 -22.64
N GLU A 8 -21.96 -27.39 -22.63
CA GLU A 8 -20.81 -27.33 -23.54
C GLU A 8 -19.58 -26.86 -22.72
N ASN A 9 -18.38 -27.24 -23.18
CA ASN A 9 -17.12 -26.64 -22.76
C ASN A 9 -17.00 -25.22 -23.31
N GLN A 10 -16.86 -24.21 -22.45
CA GLN A 10 -16.29 -22.92 -22.82
C GLN A 10 -15.35 -22.44 -21.70
N ASN A 11 -14.12 -22.94 -21.74
CA ASN A 11 -12.97 -22.21 -21.21
C ASN A 11 -12.69 -21.03 -22.15
N ASN A 12 -12.24 -19.93 -21.57
CA ASN A 12 -11.93 -18.60 -22.14
C ASN A 12 -13.09 -17.60 -22.17
N GLU A 13 -12.75 -16.35 -21.88
CA GLU A 13 -13.56 -15.12 -21.99
C GLU A 13 -14.32 -14.65 -20.75
N ARG A 14 -13.67 -14.61 -19.57
CA ARG A 14 -14.00 -13.62 -18.50
C ARG A 14 -12.77 -13.07 -17.80
N GLN A 15 -11.71 -12.84 -18.57
CA GLN A 15 -10.55 -12.04 -18.16
C GLN A 15 -10.58 -10.66 -18.85
N GLU A 16 -11.72 -9.99 -18.88
CA GLU A 16 -11.79 -8.60 -19.27
C GLU A 16 -12.86 -7.96 -18.39
N GLU A 17 -12.45 -7.28 -17.31
CA GLU A 17 -13.16 -6.16 -16.64
C GLU A 17 -12.38 -5.73 -15.36
N LEU A 18 -11.06 -5.56 -15.47
CA LEU A 18 -10.26 -4.86 -14.44
C LEU A 18 -9.48 -3.66 -15.02
N SER A 19 -9.84 -3.21 -16.22
CA SER A 19 -9.26 -2.02 -16.83
C SER A 19 -10.28 -0.89 -16.86
N ARG A 20 -10.22 -0.02 -15.84
CA ARG A 20 -10.48 1.43 -15.91
C ARG A 20 -10.35 2.05 -14.51
N GLY A 21 -9.23 2.74 -14.27
CA GLY A 21 -9.05 3.56 -13.08
C GLY A 21 -7.63 3.66 -12.52
N PHE A 22 -6.59 3.58 -13.35
CA PHE A 22 -5.24 4.01 -12.97
C PHE A 22 -4.60 4.76 -14.13
N ASP A 23 -5.09 5.97 -14.37
CA ASP A 23 -4.50 6.89 -15.33
C ASP A 23 -3.17 7.42 -14.78
N GLY A 24 -2.08 7.07 -15.47
CA GLY A 24 -0.92 7.94 -15.59
C GLY A 24 0.28 7.68 -14.67
N MET A 25 0.87 6.49 -14.74
CA MET A 25 2.32 6.36 -14.49
C MET A 25 3.03 6.19 -15.82
N ASN A 26 3.32 7.34 -16.42
CA ASN A 26 4.16 7.49 -17.59
C ASN A 26 5.61 7.13 -17.18
N ASP A 27 5.94 5.84 -17.25
CA ASP A 27 7.29 5.31 -17.05
C ASP A 27 8.11 5.56 -18.34
N GLN A 28 8.28 6.85 -18.64
CA GLN A 28 9.24 7.28 -19.64
C GLN A 28 10.63 7.11 -19.04
N GLN A 29 11.27 6.04 -19.49
CA GLN A 29 12.71 5.88 -19.62
C GLN A 29 13.39 7.25 -19.72
N GLN A 30 14.09 7.67 -18.66
CA GLN A 30 14.99 8.80 -18.73
C GLN A 30 16.41 8.33 -18.94
N GLU A 31 16.93 8.83 -20.06
CA GLU A 31 18.23 8.63 -20.64
C GLU A 31 19.37 8.91 -19.66
N VAL A 32 20.43 8.12 -19.85
CA VAL A 32 21.77 8.28 -19.28
C VAL A 32 22.36 9.65 -19.63
N SER A 33 22.17 10.64 -18.77
CA SER A 33 22.95 11.89 -18.82
C SER A 33 24.24 11.72 -18.02
N ASN A 34 25.30 11.40 -18.75
CA ASN A 34 26.68 11.45 -18.28
C ASN A 34 27.09 12.94 -18.17
N GLY A 35 27.00 13.51 -16.96
CA GLY A 35 27.33 14.90 -16.67
C GLY A 35 28.29 15.01 -15.49
N ALA A 36 29.57 15.20 -15.78
CA ALA A 36 30.62 15.46 -14.81
C ALA A 36 30.27 16.67 -13.92
N ASN A 37 30.03 16.43 -12.63
CA ASN A 37 30.02 17.44 -11.58
C ASN A 37 30.67 16.84 -10.35
N GLY A 38 31.68 17.51 -9.79
CA GLY A 38 32.46 17.07 -8.61
C GLY A 38 31.65 17.03 -7.32
N ARG A 39 30.63 16.17 -7.27
CA ARG A 39 29.69 15.95 -6.16
C ARG A 39 29.61 14.45 -5.94
N ARG A 40 29.71 14.02 -4.68
CA ARG A 40 29.90 12.61 -4.25
C ARG A 40 29.10 11.65 -5.15
N SER A 41 29.80 10.78 -5.88
CA SER A 41 29.16 9.81 -6.76
C SER A 41 28.23 8.90 -5.96
N ASN A 42 27.02 8.67 -6.46
CA ASN A 42 26.13 7.65 -5.95
C ASN A 42 26.89 6.33 -5.96
N ARG A 43 27.10 5.75 -4.77
CA ARG A 43 27.85 4.51 -4.54
C ARG A 43 27.11 3.65 -3.53
N GLY A 44 27.36 2.35 -3.56
CA GLY A 44 26.71 1.40 -2.66
C GLY A 44 25.20 1.33 -2.89
N PHE A 45 24.42 1.32 -1.82
CA PHE A 45 22.96 1.23 -1.88
C PHE A 45 22.31 2.32 -2.74
N ALA A 46 22.82 3.56 -2.69
CA ALA A 46 22.27 4.69 -3.43
C ALA A 46 22.48 4.59 -4.95
N ALA A 47 23.41 3.74 -5.41
CA ALA A 47 23.63 3.49 -6.83
C ALA A 47 22.80 2.31 -7.38
N MET A 48 22.17 1.52 -6.52
CA MET A 48 21.38 0.35 -6.91
C MET A 48 19.96 0.74 -7.34
N SER A 49 19.30 -0.12 -8.11
CA SER A 49 17.88 0.06 -8.42
C SER A 49 17.01 -0.03 -7.14
N PRO A 50 15.86 0.66 -7.09
CA PRO A 50 14.95 0.63 -5.94
C PRO A 50 14.50 -0.78 -5.56
N GLU A 51 14.27 -1.64 -6.53
CA GLU A 51 13.85 -3.03 -6.35
C GLU A 51 14.93 -3.81 -5.61
N ARG A 52 16.20 -3.63 -6.03
CA ARG A 52 17.33 -4.29 -5.40
C ARG A 52 17.57 -3.77 -3.98
N GLN A 53 17.42 -2.46 -3.75
CA GLN A 53 17.50 -1.90 -2.40
C GLN A 53 16.42 -2.50 -1.47
N LYS A 54 15.17 -2.59 -1.95
CA LYS A 54 14.07 -3.20 -1.21
C LYS A 54 14.31 -4.68 -0.91
N GLN A 55 14.82 -5.42 -1.88
CA GLN A 55 15.16 -6.83 -1.69
C GLN A 55 16.22 -6.99 -0.61
N ILE A 56 17.33 -6.25 -0.70
CA ILE A 56 18.41 -6.32 0.30
C ILE A 56 17.90 -5.89 1.68
N ALA A 57 17.09 -4.84 1.78
CA ALA A 57 16.49 -4.41 3.04
C ALA A 57 15.58 -5.50 3.64
N SER A 58 14.77 -6.15 2.79
CA SER A 58 13.88 -7.24 3.20
C SER A 58 14.66 -8.46 3.68
N GLU A 59 15.73 -8.83 2.96
CA GLU A 59 16.61 -9.94 3.33
C GLU A 59 17.39 -9.64 4.62
N GLY A 60 17.90 -8.42 4.78
CA GLY A 60 18.60 -7.98 5.99
C GLY A 60 17.72 -8.05 7.24
N GLY A 61 16.46 -7.59 7.14
CA GLY A 61 15.51 -7.72 8.25
C GLY A 61 15.22 -9.17 8.63
N ARG A 62 14.96 -10.03 7.64
CA ARG A 62 14.75 -11.47 7.86
C ARG A 62 15.99 -12.15 8.45
N ALA A 63 17.18 -11.78 7.98
CA ALA A 63 18.43 -12.32 8.50
C ALA A 63 18.66 -11.94 9.96
N ALA A 64 18.41 -10.68 10.34
CA ALA A 64 18.57 -10.21 11.72
C ALA A 64 17.67 -10.96 12.71
N HIS A 65 16.40 -11.24 12.33
CA HIS A 65 15.49 -12.07 13.12
C HIS A 65 15.97 -13.53 13.19
N LYS A 66 16.38 -14.12 12.05
CA LYS A 66 16.92 -15.50 12.02
C LYS A 66 18.18 -15.67 12.89
N LEU A 67 19.04 -14.65 12.93
CA LEU A 67 20.27 -14.64 13.72
C LEU A 67 20.04 -14.29 15.19
N GLY A 68 18.82 -13.89 15.59
CA GLY A 68 18.51 -13.48 16.96
C GLY A 68 19.17 -12.17 17.40
N VAL A 69 19.66 -11.36 16.45
CA VAL A 69 20.23 -10.03 16.73
C VAL A 69 19.14 -8.97 16.80
N ALA A 70 18.01 -9.21 16.11
CA ALA A 70 16.85 -8.34 16.18
C ALA A 70 16.15 -8.44 17.55
N HIS A 71 15.56 -7.33 18.00
CA HIS A 71 14.69 -7.32 19.17
C HIS A 71 13.34 -7.96 18.81
N GLU A 72 12.94 -8.95 19.61
CA GLU A 72 11.67 -9.63 19.49
C GLU A 72 10.65 -9.03 20.45
N TRP A 73 9.52 -8.59 19.90
CA TRP A 73 8.45 -8.03 20.69
C TRP A 73 7.57 -9.14 21.27
N ASN A 74 7.51 -9.25 22.59
CA ASN A 74 6.43 -9.97 23.23
C ASN A 74 5.15 -9.11 23.26
N SER A 75 3.98 -9.75 23.37
CA SER A 75 2.69 -9.04 23.31
C SER A 75 2.52 -7.99 24.41
N ASP A 76 3.08 -8.23 25.60
CA ASP A 76 2.98 -7.31 26.72
C ASP A 76 3.85 -6.07 26.54
N GLU A 77 5.04 -6.23 26.00
CA GLU A 77 5.98 -5.17 25.67
C GLU A 77 5.47 -4.31 24.52
N ALA A 78 4.94 -4.94 23.46
CA ALA A 78 4.28 -4.23 22.37
C ALA A 78 3.12 -3.37 22.89
N ARG A 79 2.32 -3.92 23.81
CA ARG A 79 1.22 -3.18 24.46
C ARG A 79 1.74 -2.02 25.31
N LYS A 80 2.78 -2.22 26.12
CA LYS A 80 3.39 -1.17 26.94
C LYS A 80 3.96 -0.04 26.08
N ALA A 81 4.68 -0.36 25.01
CA ALA A 81 5.22 0.61 24.08
C ALA A 81 4.10 1.36 23.34
N GLY A 82 3.07 0.66 22.86
CA GLY A 82 1.89 1.27 22.25
C GLY A 82 1.16 2.21 23.20
N LYS A 83 0.97 1.82 24.47
CA LYS A 83 0.37 2.68 25.50
C LYS A 83 1.22 3.92 25.73
N LYS A 84 2.54 3.79 25.83
CA LYS A 84 3.46 4.92 26.01
C LYS A 84 3.41 5.90 24.82
N GLY A 85 3.45 5.38 23.60
CA GLY A 85 3.31 6.20 22.39
C GLY A 85 1.96 6.90 22.31
N GLY A 86 0.88 6.17 22.59
CA GLY A 86 -0.48 6.71 22.63
C GLY A 86 -0.64 7.83 23.66
N GLN A 87 -0.09 7.66 24.86
CA GLN A 87 -0.09 8.70 25.90
C GLN A 87 0.60 9.98 25.41
N ILE A 88 1.76 9.87 24.76
CA ILE A 88 2.50 11.02 24.22
C ILE A 88 1.69 11.74 23.14
N VAL A 89 1.15 11.00 22.17
CA VAL A 89 0.41 11.57 21.05
C VAL A 89 -0.93 12.19 21.50
N SER A 90 -1.56 11.62 22.52
CA SER A 90 -2.89 12.05 23.01
C SER A 90 -2.92 13.33 23.84
N GLN A 91 -1.77 13.94 24.15
CA GLN A 91 -1.70 15.11 25.03
C GLN A 91 -2.45 16.33 24.45
N ASN A 92 -2.39 16.54 23.13
CA ASN A 92 -3.10 17.63 22.48
C ASN A 92 -4.46 17.16 21.94
N ARG A 93 -5.51 17.38 22.74
CA ARG A 93 -6.88 16.99 22.41
C ARG A 93 -7.41 17.70 21.15
N GLU A 94 -7.09 18.98 20.96
CA GLU A 94 -7.54 19.76 19.80
C GLU A 94 -6.94 19.18 18.51
N HIS A 95 -5.63 18.92 18.51
CA HIS A 95 -4.95 18.29 17.39
C HIS A 95 -5.52 16.89 17.06
N MET A 96 -5.78 16.07 18.09
CA MET A 96 -6.36 14.75 17.91
C MET A 96 -7.78 14.81 17.33
N SER A 97 -8.57 15.80 17.75
CA SER A 97 -9.92 16.00 17.22
C SER A 97 -9.90 16.43 15.75
N GLU A 98 -8.93 17.26 15.35
CA GLU A 98 -8.77 17.71 13.97
C GLU A 98 -8.29 16.56 13.06
N ILE A 99 -7.33 15.74 13.51
CA ILE A 99 -6.92 14.51 12.79
C ILE A 99 -8.11 13.57 12.62
N GLY A 100 -8.87 13.32 13.70
CA GLY A 100 -10.04 12.45 13.67
C GLY A 100 -11.11 12.96 12.72
N ARG A 101 -11.40 14.28 12.74
CA ARG A 101 -12.33 14.93 11.81
C ARG A 101 -11.88 14.75 10.36
N ARG A 102 -10.61 15.02 10.06
CA ARG A 102 -10.06 14.84 8.70
C ARG A 102 -10.16 13.40 8.23
N GLY A 103 -9.79 12.44 9.07
CA GLY A 103 -9.92 11.00 8.75
C GLY A 103 -11.37 10.56 8.53
N GLY A 104 -12.30 11.09 9.34
CA GLY A 104 -13.74 10.87 9.17
C GLY A 104 -14.28 11.43 7.86
N MET A 105 -13.85 12.64 7.46
CA MET A 105 -14.23 13.26 6.18
C MET A 105 -13.70 12.45 4.98
N SER A 106 -12.44 12.01 5.01
CA SER A 106 -11.83 11.22 3.92
C SER A 106 -12.45 9.83 3.75
N SER A 107 -12.94 9.23 4.84
CA SER A 107 -13.57 7.90 4.82
C SER A 107 -15.09 7.96 4.58
N GLY A 108 -15.78 8.99 5.08
CA GLY A 108 -17.22 9.18 4.96
C GLY A 108 -17.68 9.66 3.58
N GLY A 109 -16.88 10.45 2.87
CA GLY A 109 -17.21 10.95 1.52
C GLY A 109 -17.37 9.85 0.45
N ARG A 110 -16.80 8.66 0.69
CA ARG A 110 -16.95 7.51 -0.22
C ARG A 110 -18.32 6.83 -0.12
N ARG A 111 -18.93 6.80 1.07
CA ARG A 111 -20.24 6.14 1.28
C ARG A 111 -21.41 6.95 0.73
N ASN A 112 -21.37 8.27 0.86
CA ASN A 112 -22.45 9.13 0.36
C ASN A 112 -22.51 9.20 -1.17
N ARG A 113 -21.34 9.08 -1.85
CA ARG A 113 -21.26 9.03 -3.32
C ARG A 113 -21.88 7.75 -3.90
N GLN A 114 -21.86 6.64 -3.16
CA GLN A 114 -22.45 5.37 -3.57
C GLN A 114 -23.96 5.30 -3.35
N GLN A 115 -24.50 6.07 -2.38
CA GLN A 115 -25.94 6.13 -2.15
C GLN A 115 -26.66 7.04 -3.15
N ASN A 116 -26.09 8.19 -3.51
CA ASN A 116 -26.72 9.11 -4.46
C ASN A 116 -26.87 8.52 -5.87
N ASN A 117 -25.88 7.76 -6.36
CA ASN A 117 -25.90 7.16 -7.70
C ASN A 117 -27.00 6.10 -7.89
N ASN A 118 -27.49 5.47 -6.82
CA ASN A 118 -28.57 4.48 -6.90
C ASN A 118 -29.97 5.13 -6.96
N THR A 119 -30.10 6.35 -6.47
CA THR A 119 -31.38 7.08 -6.42
C THR A 119 -31.71 7.80 -7.74
N GLU A 120 -30.69 8.28 -8.48
CA GLU A 120 -30.88 9.00 -9.75
C GLU A 120 -31.10 8.10 -10.97
N SER A 121 -30.88 6.79 -10.88
CA SER A 121 -31.09 5.84 -11.99
C SER A 121 -32.48 5.19 -12.00
N SER A 122 -33.37 5.61 -11.09
CA SER A 122 -34.72 5.03 -10.90
C SER A 122 -35.86 5.97 -11.29
N GLU A 123 -35.58 7.10 -11.94
CA GLU A 123 -36.58 8.02 -12.52
C GLU A 123 -36.51 8.05 -14.05
#